data_AF-A0A096VQ00-F1
#
_entry.id   AF-A0A096VQ00-F1
#
_cell.length_a   1.000
_cell.length_b   1.000
_cell.length_c   1.000
_cell.angle_alpha   90.00
_cell.angle_beta   90.00
_cell.angle_gamma   90.00
#
_symmetry.space_group_name_H-M   'P 1'
#
loop_
_entity.id
_entity.type
_entity.pdbx_description
1 polymer ?
#
loop_
_entity_poly.entity_id
_entity_poly.type
_entity_poly.pdbx_seq_one_letter_code
_entity_poly.pdbx_strand_id
1 'polypeptide(L)' 'FQESVKSQHTERCVDFLTKELKVSNEKEAAERVFFVSARETLQARIEESKGNPPH' A
#
# COMPACT_ATOMS: atom_id res chain seq x y z
N PHE A 1 13.17 -4.90 -10.94
CA PHE A 1 11.81 -4.88 -11.52
C PHE A 1 10.77 -4.49 -10.48
N GLN A 2 10.57 -5.26 -9.41
CA GLN A 2 9.55 -4.96 -8.39
C GLN A 2 9.76 -3.61 -7.69
N GLU A 3 11.00 -3.24 -7.36
CA GLU A 3 11.32 -1.91 -6.81
C GLU A 3 11.02 -0.78 -7.79
N SER A 4 11.35 -0.96 -9.07
CA SER A 4 11.10 0.02 -10.13
C SER A 4 9.59 0.27 -10.31
N VAL A 5 8.79 -0.80 -10.31
CA VAL A 5 7.32 -0.71 -10.39
C VAL A 5 6.75 -0.04 -9.15
N LYS A 6 7.25 -0.38 -7.95
CA LYS A 6 6.85 0.29 -6.71
C LYS A 6 7.15 1.80 -6.77
N SER A 7 8.34 2.18 -7.24
CA SER A 7 8.72 3.59 -7.38
C SER A 7 7.78 4.36 -8.31
N GLN A 8 7.47 3.80 -9.48
CA GLN A 8 6.56 4.44 -10.45
C GLN A 8 5.15 4.64 -9.88
N HIS A 9 4.62 3.63 -9.19
CA HIS A 9 3.30 3.75 -8.55
C HIS A 9 3.31 4.76 -7.40
N THR A 10 4.35 4.77 -6.56
CA THR A 10 4.48 5.75 -5.47
C THR A 10 4.47 7.17 -6.02
N GLU A 11 5.29 7.46 -7.03
CA GLU A 11 5.37 8.78 -7.67
C GLU A 11 4.01 9.20 -8.23
N ARG A 12 3.37 8.34 -9.03
CA ARG A 12 2.06 8.62 -9.64
C ARG A 12 0.98 8.91 -8.59
N CYS A 13 0.93 8.12 -7.52
CA CYS A 13 -0.07 8.26 -6.46
C CYS A 13 0.17 9.51 -5.60
N VAL A 14 1.42 9.82 -5.25
CA VAL A 14 1.75 11.05 -4.52
C VAL A 14 1.37 12.27 -5.36
N ASP A 15 1.74 12.30 -6.64
CA ASP A 15 1.38 13.39 -7.54
C ASP A 15 -0.13 13.56 -7.70
N PHE A 16 -0.87 12.46 -7.79
CA PHE A 16 -2.33 12.50 -7.84
C PHE A 16 -2.93 13.15 -6.58
N LEU A 17 -2.46 12.77 -5.40
CA LEU A 17 -2.97 13.29 -4.13
C LEU A 17 -2.59 14.77 -3.89
N THR A 18 -1.38 15.17 -4.28
CA THR A 18 -0.83 16.50 -3.98
C THR A 18 -1.06 17.54 -5.08
N LYS A 19 -0.87 17.17 -6.35
CA LYS A 19 -0.91 18.10 -7.49
C LYS A 19 -2.28 18.15 -8.15
N GLU A 20 -2.90 16.99 -8.34
CA GLU A 20 -4.22 16.90 -9.01
C GLU A 20 -5.35 17.20 -8.02
N LEU A 21 -5.44 16.44 -6.92
CA LEU A 21 -6.51 16.58 -5.93
C LEU A 21 -6.25 17.70 -4.90
N LYS A 22 -4.98 18.01 -4.62
CA LYS A 22 -4.56 19.05 -3.64
C LYS A 22 -5.14 18.85 -2.25
N VAL A 23 -5.27 17.59 -1.83
CA VAL A 23 -5.88 17.22 -0.52
C VAL A 23 -4.86 16.95 0.58
N SER A 24 -3.57 16.87 0.23
CA SER A 24 -2.47 16.62 1.17
C SER A 24 -1.16 17.21 0.65
N ASN A 25 -0.19 17.42 1.54
CA ASN A 25 1.20 17.67 1.13
C ASN A 25 1.95 16.35 0.81
N GLU A 26 3.16 16.43 0.24
CA GLU A 26 3.92 15.24 -0.18
C GLU A 26 4.26 14.28 0.96
N LYS A 27 4.66 14.81 2.11
CA LYS A 27 4.98 13.99 3.29
C LYS A 27 3.77 13.19 3.75
N GLU A 28 2.64 13.88 3.83
CA GLU A 28 1.34 13.30 4.17
C GLU A 28 0.85 12.28 3.13
N ALA A 29 1.06 12.54 1.85
CA ALA A 29 0.67 11.63 0.78
C ALA A 29 1.49 10.32 0.82
N ALA A 30 2.79 10.42 1.11
CA ALA A 30 3.67 9.26 1.23
C ALA A 30 3.23 8.29 2.36
N GLU A 31 2.66 8.82 3.44
CA GLU A 31 2.10 8.02 4.55
C GLU A 31 0.72 7.40 4.23
N ARG A 32 0.09 7.76 3.11
CA ARG A 32 -1.25 7.29 2.70
C ARG A 32 -1.22 6.29 1.53
N VAL A 33 -0.06 6.05 0.92
CA VAL A 33 0.11 5.11 -0.20
C VAL A 33 0.70 3.80 0.31
N PHE A 34 -0.05 2.70 0.17
CA PHE A 34 0.36 1.38 0.64
C PHE A 34 0.41 0.37 -0.51
N PHE A 35 1.41 -0.53 -0.46
CA PHE A 35 1.50 -1.69 -1.35
C PHE A 35 1.17 -2.93 -0.54
N VAL A 36 -0.03 -3.46 -0.71
CA VAL A 36 -0.58 -4.55 0.09
C VAL A 36 -1.21 -5.62 -0.79
N SER A 37 -1.29 -6.83 -0.23
CA SER A 37 -1.99 -7.96 -0.84
C SER A 37 -3.15 -8.35 0.06
N ALA A 38 -4.35 -7.86 -0.27
CA ALA A 38 -5.54 -8.17 0.51
C ALA A 38 -5.83 -9.68 0.61
N ARG A 39 -5.49 -10.43 -0.45
CA ARG A 39 -5.61 -11.90 -0.50
C ARG A 39 -4.72 -12.56 0.55
N GLU A 40 -3.43 -12.22 0.58
CA GLU A 40 -2.47 -12.82 1.53
C GLU A 40 -2.82 -12.42 2.97
N THR A 41 -3.17 -11.15 3.20
CA THR A 41 -3.61 -10.69 4.52
C THR A 41 -4.86 -11.43 4.99
N LEU A 42 -5.85 -11.64 4.12
CA LEU A 42 -7.05 -12.40 4.48
C LEU A 42 -6.72 -13.85 4.82
N GLN A 43 -5.89 -14.50 4.00
CA GLN A 43 -5.50 -15.89 4.22
C GLN A 43 -4.73 -16.05 5.54
N ALA A 44 -3.79 -15.16 5.84
CA ALA A 44 -3.08 -15.15 7.12
C ALA A 44 -4.03 -15.03 8.31
N ARG A 45 -5.01 -14.12 8.25
CA ARG A 45 -6.03 -13.96 9.32
C ARG A 45 -6.93 -15.19 9.48
N ILE A 46 -7.27 -15.86 8.38
CA ILE A 46 -8.04 -17.10 8.43
C ILE A 46 -7.24 -18.20 9.14
N GLU A 47 -5.95 -18.37 8.82
CA GLU A 47 -5.09 -19.36 9.48
C GLU A 47 -4.87 -19.04 10.96
N GLU A 48 -4.63 -17.77 11.31
CA GLU A 48 -4.59 -17.30 12.70
C GLU A 48 -5.87 -17.67 13.46
N SER A 49 -7.04 -17.44 12.86
CA SER A 49 -8.32 -17.76 13.50
C SER A 49 -8.54 -19.26 13.73
N LYS A 50 -7.86 -20.13 12.97
CA LYS A 50 -7.86 -21.59 13.16
C LYS A 50 -6.85 -22.05 14.22
N GLY A 51 -6.06 -21.14 14.79
CA GLY A 51 -4.97 -21.43 15.72
C GLY A 51 -3.65 -21.81 15.04
N ASN A 52 -3.57 -21.67 13.71
CA ASN A 52 -2.32 -21.86 12.96
C ASN A 52 -1.53 -20.55 12.94
N PRO A 53 -0.18 -20.59 12.87
CA PRO A 53 0.61 -19.38 12.72
C PRO A 53 0.31 -18.69 11.38
N PRO A 54 0.30 -17.34 11.34
CA PRO A 54 0.24 -16.60 10.08
C PRO A 54 1.50 -16.90 9.26
N HIS A 55 1.30 -17.16 7.97
CA HIS A 55 2.36 -17.58 7.06
C HIS A 55 3.14 -16.41 6.46
#